data_AF-A0A8H4CUP8-F1
#
_entry.id   AF-A0A8H4CUP8-F1
#
_cell.length_a   1.000
_cell.length_b   1.000
_cell.length_c   1.000
_cell.angle_alpha   90.00
_cell.angle_beta   90.00
_cell.angle_gamma   90.00
#
_symmetry.space_group_name_H-M   'P 1'
#
loop_
_entity.id
_entity.type
_entity.pdbx_description
1 polymer ?
#
loop_
_entity_poly.entity_id
_entity_poly.type
_entity_poly.pdbx_seq_one_letter_code
_entity_poly.pdbx_strand_id
1 'polypeptide(L)'
;MLAMTPHCRPIGNFRLLSMTDLAEYADGNSEFPMHESYWETSGINPAGQMTGITALQVQIFLFITSWDKDWTKTLDALSAVPNSIETDSELEELMYDPQLTKTKTYFKALQILRIFSDIIEEADIQVESLSPHRIPSIQGSRGQWAFQRENLVLNYNWTIVKSFHKKASTKHLTRISALKKEIESLRDGLFNAQSVKEAQKSRELNKIMMVFTIVTILFLPPSFVAVSYPIRHIEA
;
A
#
# COMPACT_ATOMS: atom_id res chain seq x y z
N MET A 1 35.79 25.19 20.28
CA MET A 1 34.74 24.41 20.98
C MET A 1 33.60 25.37 21.27
N LEU A 2 32.65 25.53 20.34
CA LEU A 2 31.52 26.45 20.49
C LEU A 2 30.39 25.67 21.16
N ALA A 3 30.17 25.94 22.44
CA ALA A 3 29.06 25.37 23.19
C ALA A 3 27.75 25.91 22.59
N MET A 4 26.98 25.02 21.97
CA MET A 4 25.59 25.27 21.60
C MET A 4 24.78 25.29 22.89
N THR A 5 24.38 26.47 23.36
CA THR A 5 23.25 26.57 24.29
C THR A 5 22.00 26.76 23.44
N PRO A 6 21.20 25.69 23.17
CA PRO A 6 19.89 25.87 22.58
C PRO A 6 19.07 26.76 23.51
N HIS A 7 18.27 27.67 22.96
CA HIS A 7 17.23 28.29 23.77
C HIS A 7 16.34 27.16 24.28
N CYS A 8 16.31 26.93 25.60
CA CYS A 8 15.59 25.79 26.19
C CYS A 8 14.07 25.86 25.96
N ARG A 9 13.54 26.96 25.42
CA ARG A 9 12.11 27.17 25.18
C ARG A 9 11.86 27.98 23.89
N PRO A 10 10.76 27.71 23.17
CA PRO A 10 10.36 28.49 22.00
C PRO A 10 10.10 29.96 22.38
N ILE A 11 10.51 30.90 21.52
CA ILE A 11 10.24 32.32 21.72
C ILE A 11 8.84 32.63 21.15
N GLY A 12 7.81 32.51 21.98
CA GLY A 12 6.43 32.88 21.64
C GLY A 12 5.46 31.71 21.45
N ASN A 13 4.16 32.03 21.43
CA ASN A 13 3.07 31.08 21.14
C ASN A 13 2.84 31.06 19.62
N PHE A 14 3.16 29.94 18.97
CA PHE A 14 2.95 29.77 17.53
C PHE A 14 1.64 29.02 17.28
N ARG A 15 0.80 29.60 16.41
CA ARG A 15 -0.42 28.98 15.90
C ARG A 15 -0.26 28.75 14.41
N LEU A 16 -0.14 27.48 14.02
CA LEU A 16 -0.17 27.07 12.61
C LEU A 16 -1.60 26.61 12.32
N LEU A 17 -2.22 27.20 11.31
CA LEU A 17 -3.57 26.84 10.85
C LEU A 17 -3.42 25.99 9.59
N SER A 18 -4.00 24.79 9.58
CA SER A 18 -4.13 24.02 8.33
C SER A 18 -5.30 24.58 7.51
N MET A 19 -5.15 24.60 6.18
CA MET A 19 -6.26 24.99 5.29
C MET A 19 -7.42 24.00 5.32
N THR A 20 -7.19 22.74 5.71
CA THR A 20 -8.26 21.75 5.93
C THR A 20 -9.09 22.08 7.17
N ASP A 21 -8.47 22.67 8.20
CA ASP A 21 -9.15 23.04 9.45
C ASP A 21 -10.07 24.26 9.26
N LEU A 22 -9.82 25.07 8.22
CA LEU A 22 -10.69 26.20 7.85
C LEU A 22 -12.05 25.74 7.28
N ALA A 23 -12.16 24.49 6.81
CA ALA A 23 -13.42 23.95 6.29
C ALA A 23 -14.36 23.45 7.41
N GLU A 24 -13.82 23.08 8.57
CA GLU A 24 -14.59 22.71 9.78
C GLU A 24 -14.89 23.92 10.70
N TYR A 25 -14.48 25.12 10.27
CA TYR A 25 -14.45 26.36 11.07
C TYR A 25 -15.82 27.06 11.20
N ALA A 26 -16.90 26.28 11.38
CA ALA A 26 -18.22 26.83 11.72
C ALA A 26 -18.43 26.93 13.25
N ASP A 27 -17.60 26.30 14.07
CA ASP A 27 -17.73 26.34 15.52
C ASP A 27 -16.40 26.79 16.15
N GLY A 28 -16.31 28.09 16.40
CA GLY A 28 -15.10 28.72 16.93
C GLY A 28 -14.82 28.25 18.34
N ASN A 29 -13.86 27.33 18.51
CA ASN A 29 -12.98 27.19 19.69
C ASN A 29 -12.06 25.94 19.67
N SER A 30 -11.55 25.50 18.51
CA SER A 30 -10.43 24.53 18.50
C SER A 30 -9.08 25.25 18.48
N GLU A 31 -8.58 25.55 19.69
CA GLU A 31 -7.18 25.94 19.90
C GLU A 31 -6.30 24.68 19.90
N PHE A 32 -5.37 24.55 18.95
CA PHE A 32 -4.28 23.58 19.03
C PHE A 32 -2.96 24.31 19.34
N PRO A 33 -2.75 24.75 20.59
CA PRO A 33 -1.46 25.32 20.98
C PRO A 33 -0.38 24.25 20.82
N MET A 34 0.77 24.63 20.26
CA MET A 34 1.92 23.72 20.18
C MET A 34 2.42 23.42 21.60
N HIS A 35 2.00 22.28 22.14
CA HIS A 35 2.30 21.85 23.50
C HIS A 35 3.81 21.58 23.69
N GLU A 36 4.36 21.88 24.87
CA GLU A 36 5.79 21.75 25.19
C GLU A 36 6.30 20.31 24.93
N SER A 37 5.46 19.31 25.19
CA SER A 37 5.73 17.89 24.93
C SER A 37 6.02 17.55 23.47
N TYR A 38 5.51 18.32 22.50
CA TYR A 38 5.77 18.06 21.07
C TYR A 38 7.20 18.41 20.66
N TRP A 39 7.79 19.41 21.31
CA TRP A 39 9.20 19.75 21.11
C TRP A 39 10.11 18.66 21.68
N GLU A 40 9.80 18.18 22.88
CA GLU A 40 10.58 17.12 23.54
C GLU A 40 10.54 15.80 22.77
N THR A 41 9.34 15.36 22.37
CA THR A 41 9.15 14.09 21.65
C THR A 41 9.73 14.09 20.25
N SER A 42 9.82 15.25 19.59
CA SER A 42 10.37 15.36 18.23
C SER A 42 11.89 15.49 18.19
N GLY A 43 12.53 15.90 19.29
CA GLY A 43 13.97 16.21 19.33
C GLY A 43 14.35 17.43 18.48
N ILE A 44 13.36 18.19 17.99
CA ILE A 44 13.54 19.38 17.17
C ILE A 44 13.81 20.58 18.09
N ASN A 45 14.89 21.32 17.80
CA ASN A 45 15.32 22.44 18.62
C ASN A 45 14.72 23.77 18.14
N PRO A 46 14.25 24.67 19.02
CA PRO A 46 13.77 25.98 18.61
C PRO A 46 14.91 26.85 18.06
N ALA A 47 14.68 27.51 16.92
CA ALA A 47 15.69 28.32 16.23
C ALA A 47 15.54 29.83 16.50
N GLY A 48 15.48 30.24 17.77
CA GLY A 48 15.50 31.66 18.17
C GLY A 48 14.48 32.54 17.42
N GLN A 49 14.95 33.45 16.57
CA GLN A 49 14.07 34.33 15.78
C GLN A 49 13.33 33.61 14.64
N MET A 50 13.76 32.39 14.28
CA MET A 50 13.15 31.54 13.25
C MET A 50 12.29 30.43 13.87
N THR A 51 11.85 30.57 15.13
CA THR A 51 11.07 29.53 15.82
C THR A 51 9.78 29.17 15.07
N GLY A 52 9.18 30.08 14.30
CA GLY A 52 8.03 29.75 13.44
C GLY A 52 8.31 28.66 12.41
N ILE A 53 9.51 28.65 11.82
CA ILE A 53 9.92 27.59 10.87
C ILE A 53 10.17 26.29 11.62
N THR A 54 10.76 26.35 12.82
CA THR A 54 10.92 25.13 13.65
C THR A 54 9.58 24.56 14.10
N ALA A 55 8.58 25.41 14.37
CA ALA A 55 7.23 24.95 14.68
C ALA A 55 6.63 24.19 13.48
N LEU A 56 6.82 24.68 12.25
CA LEU A 56 6.42 23.93 11.06
C LEU A 56 7.11 22.56 10.97
N GLN A 57 8.42 22.49 11.24
CA GLN A 57 9.16 21.23 11.27
C GLN A 57 8.59 20.25 12.33
N VAL A 58 8.22 20.73 13.51
CA VAL A 58 7.54 19.93 14.54
C VAL A 58 6.19 19.42 14.04
N GLN A 59 5.39 20.27 13.40
CA GLN A 59 4.10 19.84 12.86
C GLN A 59 4.25 18.76 11.78
N ILE A 60 5.23 18.91 10.89
CA ILE A 60 5.54 17.88 9.89
C ILE A 60 5.96 16.57 10.57
N PHE A 61 6.78 16.63 11.61
CA PHE A 61 7.17 15.45 12.39
C PHE A 61 5.97 14.74 13.03
N LEU A 62 5.04 15.50 13.63
CA LEU A 62 3.82 14.96 14.22
C LEU A 62 2.91 14.34 13.16
N PHE A 63 2.78 14.99 12.02
CA PHE A 63 2.03 14.45 10.87
C PHE A 63 2.64 13.11 10.41
N ILE A 64 3.96 13.03 10.22
CA ILE A 64 4.63 11.78 9.84
C ILE A 64 4.39 10.69 10.91
N THR A 65 4.29 11.06 12.18
CA THR A 65 3.98 10.11 13.26
C THR A 65 2.57 9.53 13.14
N SER A 66 1.58 10.35 12.77
CA SER A 66 0.22 9.85 12.49
C SER A 66 0.21 9.00 11.23
N TRP A 67 0.83 9.50 10.16
CA TRP A 67 0.99 8.81 8.89
C TRP A 67 1.59 7.41 9.06
N ASP A 68 2.65 7.27 9.87
CA ASP A 68 3.29 5.97 10.18
C ASP A 68 2.31 4.99 10.85
N LYS A 69 1.48 5.50 11.78
CA LYS A 69 0.46 4.68 12.46
C LYS A 69 -0.64 4.25 11.51
N ASP A 70 -1.12 5.16 10.67
CA ASP A 70 -2.23 4.90 9.76
C ASP A 70 -1.81 3.92 8.65
N TRP A 71 -0.59 4.05 8.13
CA TRP A 71 -0.02 3.06 7.22
C TRP A 71 0.18 1.70 7.87
N THR A 72 0.63 1.66 9.13
CA THR A 72 0.78 0.40 9.87
C THR A 72 -0.57 -0.32 9.95
N LYS A 73 -1.64 0.37 10.38
CA LYS A 73 -3.00 -0.19 10.45
C LYS A 73 -3.51 -0.65 9.09
N THR A 74 -3.26 0.15 8.04
CA THR A 74 -3.69 -0.18 6.67
C THR A 74 -3.03 -1.46 6.17
N LEU A 75 -1.72 -1.62 6.41
CA LEU A 75 -0.98 -2.83 6.04
C LEU A 75 -1.32 -4.02 6.94
N ASP A 76 -1.65 -3.81 8.21
CA ASP A 76 -2.20 -4.85 9.10
C ASP A 76 -3.52 -5.41 8.54
N ALA A 77 -4.45 -4.54 8.15
CA ALA A 77 -5.71 -4.95 7.55
C ALA A 77 -5.51 -5.75 6.25
N LEU A 78 -4.53 -5.35 5.43
CA LEU A 78 -4.22 -6.05 4.18
C LEU A 78 -3.50 -7.40 4.40
N SER A 79 -2.74 -7.52 5.49
CA SER A 79 -2.08 -8.78 5.87
C SER A 79 -3.04 -9.90 6.27
N ALA A 80 -4.32 -9.59 6.48
CA ALA A 80 -5.35 -10.61 6.67
C ALA A 80 -5.80 -11.29 5.36
N VAL A 81 -5.49 -10.72 4.19
CA VAL A 81 -5.93 -11.27 2.89
C VAL A 81 -5.34 -12.66 2.61
N PRO A 82 -4.03 -12.91 2.78
CA PRO A 82 -3.44 -14.24 2.58
C PRO A 82 -3.93 -15.29 3.58
N ASN A 83 -4.26 -14.89 4.81
CA ASN A 83 -4.69 -15.79 5.89
C ASN A 83 -6.14 -16.29 5.74
N SER A 84 -6.82 -15.98 4.63
CA SER A 84 -8.20 -16.42 4.41
C SER A 84 -8.33 -17.85 3.86
N ILE A 85 -7.26 -18.64 3.88
CA ILE A 85 -7.22 -20.05 3.49
C ILE A 85 -6.62 -20.81 4.67
N GLU A 86 -7.44 -21.14 5.66
CA GLU A 86 -6.99 -21.89 6.84
C GLU A 86 -7.36 -23.37 6.73
N THR A 87 -8.28 -23.73 5.83
CA THR A 87 -8.86 -25.07 5.77
C THR A 87 -8.73 -25.72 4.38
N ASP A 88 -8.51 -27.04 4.33
CA ASP A 88 -8.52 -27.81 3.07
C ASP A 88 -9.83 -27.64 2.28
N SER A 89 -10.96 -27.49 2.97
CA SER A 89 -12.26 -27.18 2.35
C SER A 89 -12.27 -25.81 1.66
N GLU A 90 -11.60 -24.81 2.22
CA GLU A 90 -11.51 -23.46 1.65
C GLU A 90 -10.53 -23.44 0.48
N LEU A 91 -9.45 -24.21 0.56
CA LEU A 91 -8.52 -24.42 -0.54
C LEU A 91 -9.21 -25.12 -1.72
N GLU A 92 -10.01 -26.16 -1.45
CA GLU A 92 -10.83 -26.80 -2.47
C GLU A 92 -11.81 -25.78 -3.07
N GLU A 93 -12.64 -25.12 -2.25
CA GLU A 93 -13.59 -24.10 -2.72
C GLU A 93 -12.92 -23.03 -3.60
N LEU A 94 -11.72 -22.59 -3.20
CA LEU A 94 -10.88 -21.68 -3.95
C LEU A 94 -10.46 -22.25 -5.32
N MET A 95 -10.06 -23.52 -5.39
CA MET A 95 -9.77 -24.22 -6.65
C MET A 95 -11.02 -24.52 -7.49
N TYR A 96 -12.22 -24.54 -6.88
CA TYR A 96 -13.51 -24.77 -7.55
C TYR A 96 -14.21 -23.47 -7.98
N ASP A 97 -13.68 -22.28 -7.67
CA ASP A 97 -14.29 -20.98 -7.97
C ASP A 97 -14.48 -20.76 -9.50
N PRO A 98 -15.68 -20.97 -10.05
CA PRO A 98 -15.93 -20.86 -11.49
C PRO A 98 -15.93 -19.40 -11.95
N GLN A 99 -16.09 -18.46 -11.01
CA GLN A 99 -16.21 -17.03 -11.27
C GLN A 99 -14.90 -16.26 -11.04
N LEU A 100 -13.86 -16.97 -10.58
CA LEU A 100 -12.52 -16.44 -10.28
C LEU A 100 -12.56 -15.25 -9.32
N THR A 101 -13.54 -15.22 -8.41
CA THR A 101 -13.76 -14.15 -7.43
C THR A 101 -12.56 -13.94 -6.53
N LYS A 102 -11.95 -15.01 -6.01
CA LYS A 102 -10.80 -14.92 -5.12
C LYS A 102 -9.51 -14.55 -5.85
N THR A 103 -9.32 -15.09 -7.06
CA THR A 103 -8.24 -14.66 -7.97
C THR A 103 -8.33 -13.17 -8.29
N LYS A 104 -9.54 -12.65 -8.56
CA LYS A 104 -9.78 -11.21 -8.73
C LYS A 104 -9.43 -10.41 -7.48
N THR A 105 -9.72 -10.93 -6.28
CA THR A 105 -9.33 -10.30 -5.02
C THR A 105 -7.81 -10.20 -4.89
N TYR A 106 -7.06 -11.26 -5.18
CA TYR A 106 -5.60 -11.21 -5.16
C TYR A 106 -5.03 -10.21 -6.19
N PHE A 107 -5.57 -10.17 -7.41
CA PHE A 107 -5.18 -9.15 -8.38
C PHE A 107 -5.43 -7.72 -7.87
N LYS A 108 -6.61 -7.47 -7.29
CA LYS A 108 -6.92 -6.14 -6.70
C LYS A 108 -5.95 -5.80 -5.57
N ALA A 109 -5.67 -6.73 -4.68
CA ALA A 109 -4.74 -6.53 -3.57
C ALA A 109 -3.33 -6.18 -4.08
N LEU A 110 -2.84 -6.86 -5.12
CA LEU A 110 -1.55 -6.54 -5.75
C LEU A 110 -1.54 -5.15 -6.39
N GLN A 111 -2.63 -4.74 -7.04
CA GLN A 111 -2.73 -3.40 -7.62
C GLN A 111 -2.75 -2.32 -6.53
N ILE A 112 -3.45 -2.55 -5.43
CA ILE A 112 -3.45 -1.65 -4.27
C ILE A 112 -2.04 -1.54 -3.68
N LEU A 113 -1.34 -2.66 -3.46
CA LEU A 113 0.03 -2.66 -2.95
C LEU A 113 1.00 -1.87 -3.85
N ARG A 114 0.82 -1.96 -5.17
CA ARG A 114 1.60 -1.17 -6.12
C ARG A 114 1.34 0.32 -5.94
N ILE A 115 0.07 0.74 -5.93
CA ILE A 115 -0.32 2.14 -5.72
C ILE A 115 0.22 2.66 -4.39
N PHE A 116 0.17 1.85 -3.32
CA PHE A 116 0.72 2.22 -2.02
C PHE A 116 2.24 2.43 -2.05
N SER A 117 2.99 1.56 -2.75
CA SER A 117 4.43 1.74 -2.96
C SER A 117 4.70 3.08 -3.65
N ASP A 118 4.00 3.37 -4.73
CA ASP A 118 4.18 4.59 -5.52
C ASP A 118 3.88 5.85 -4.67
N ILE A 119 2.82 5.82 -3.86
CA ILE A 119 2.46 6.93 -2.95
C ILE A 119 3.54 7.17 -1.90
N ILE A 120 4.11 6.11 -1.31
CA ILE A 120 5.15 6.23 -0.29
C ILE A 120 6.46 6.74 -0.89
N GLU A 121 6.83 6.26 -2.08
CA GLU A 121 8.01 6.74 -2.82
C GLU A 121 7.87 8.21 -3.23
N GLU A 122 6.68 8.63 -3.66
CA GLU A 122 6.38 10.03 -3.94
C GLU A 122 6.45 10.90 -2.67
N ALA A 123 5.97 10.39 -1.53
CA ALA A 123 6.07 11.10 -0.26
C ALA A 123 7.54 11.34 0.15
N ASP A 124 8.45 10.38 -0.10
CA ASP A 124 9.88 10.56 0.12
C ASP A 124 10.42 11.76 -0.69
N ILE A 125 10.04 11.87 -1.97
CA ILE A 125 10.43 12.99 -2.85
C ILE A 125 9.91 14.32 -2.31
N GLN A 126 8.65 14.34 -1.86
CA GLN A 126 8.02 15.55 -1.33
C GLN A 126 8.70 16.01 -0.04
N VAL A 127 8.99 15.12 0.91
CA VAL A 127 9.69 15.48 2.16
C VAL A 127 11.11 15.99 1.87
N GLU A 128 11.80 15.40 0.90
CA GLU A 128 13.11 15.91 0.46
C GLU A 128 13.02 17.33 -0.14
N SER A 129 11.95 17.62 -0.87
CA SER A 129 11.70 18.93 -1.47
C SER A 129 11.33 20.02 -0.45
N LEU A 130 10.71 19.65 0.67
CA LEU A 130 10.33 20.58 1.75
C LEU A 130 11.53 21.14 2.51
N SER A 131 12.65 20.42 2.49
CA SER A 131 13.90 20.93 3.04
C SER A 131 14.44 22.04 2.14
N PRO A 132 14.54 23.28 2.65
CA PRO A 132 15.08 24.37 1.87
C PRO A 132 16.55 24.05 1.60
N HIS A 133 16.88 23.66 0.37
CA HIS A 133 18.26 23.50 -0.04
C HIS A 133 19.04 24.81 0.11
N ARG A 134 18.32 25.94 0.08
CA ARG A 134 18.73 27.25 0.55
C ARG A 134 17.44 27.96 0.97
N ILE A 135 17.32 28.38 2.24
CA ILE A 135 16.47 29.54 2.50
C ILE A 135 17.01 30.61 1.55
N PRO A 136 16.22 31.24 0.67
CA PRO A 136 16.71 32.33 -0.15
C PRO A 136 17.38 33.28 0.82
N SER A 137 18.71 33.33 0.76
CA SER A 137 19.48 34.24 1.58
C SER A 137 18.79 35.57 1.37
N ILE A 138 18.36 36.23 2.45
CA ILE A 138 18.04 37.64 2.42
C ILE A 138 19.21 38.27 1.67
N GLN A 139 19.01 38.62 0.39
CA GLN A 139 20.09 38.87 -0.54
C GLN A 139 20.74 40.18 -0.11
N GLY A 140 21.79 40.03 0.69
CA GLY A 140 22.46 41.10 1.38
C GLY A 140 23.44 40.48 2.35
N SER A 141 24.73 40.71 2.12
CA SER A 141 25.88 40.22 2.88
C SER A 141 25.86 40.55 4.39
N ARG A 142 24.82 41.23 4.91
CA ARG A 142 24.58 41.46 6.35
C ARG A 142 23.53 40.52 6.97
N GLY A 143 22.50 40.11 6.23
CA GLY A 143 21.43 39.23 6.75
C GLY A 143 21.85 37.75 6.88
N GLN A 144 22.78 37.31 6.04
CA GLN A 144 23.27 35.93 6.02
C GLN A 144 24.11 35.56 7.26
N TRP A 145 24.85 36.51 7.83
CA TRP A 145 25.59 36.33 9.09
C TRP A 145 24.69 36.47 10.32
N ALA A 146 23.63 37.29 10.23
CA ALA A 146 22.73 37.57 11.34
C ALA A 146 21.95 36.33 11.83
N PHE A 147 21.72 35.35 10.96
CA PHE A 147 20.94 34.13 11.26
C PHE A 147 21.73 32.84 11.05
N GLN A 148 23.06 32.90 11.02
CA GLN A 148 23.88 31.72 10.72
C GLN A 148 23.68 30.61 11.76
N ARG A 149 23.48 30.98 13.04
CA ARG A 149 23.22 30.03 14.13
C ARG A 149 21.87 29.35 13.96
N GLU A 150 20.83 30.12 13.67
CA GLU A 150 19.46 29.65 13.45
C GLU A 150 19.39 28.72 12.22
N ASN A 151 20.10 29.05 11.14
CA ASN A 151 20.21 28.18 9.95
C ASN A 151 20.84 26.82 10.26
N LEU A 152 21.87 26.77 11.12
CA LEU A 152 22.46 25.49 11.55
C LEU A 152 21.45 24.64 12.31
N VAL A 153 20.66 25.25 13.19
CA VAL A 153 19.59 24.57 13.94
C VAL A 153 18.49 24.08 12.99
N LEU A 154 18.05 24.92 12.04
CA LEU A 154 17.04 24.54 11.05
C LEU A 154 17.48 23.37 10.17
N ASN A 155 18.73 23.37 9.72
CA ASN A 155 19.29 22.25 8.93
C ASN A 155 19.36 20.97 9.76
N TYR A 156 19.83 21.06 11.02
CA TYR A 156 19.83 19.93 11.93
C TYR A 156 18.41 19.36 12.14
N ASN A 157 17.42 20.22 12.39
CA ASN A 157 16.04 19.80 12.55
C ASN A 157 15.48 19.11 11.29
N TRP A 158 15.84 19.60 10.09
CA TRP A 158 15.47 18.92 8.85
C TRP A 158 16.10 17.54 8.71
N THR A 159 17.34 17.32 9.20
CA THR A 159 17.92 15.97 9.22
C THR A 159 17.12 15.02 10.13
N ILE A 160 16.57 15.51 11.24
CA ILE A 160 15.69 14.72 12.11
C ILE A 160 14.40 14.35 11.37
N VAL A 161 13.71 15.34 10.79
CA VAL A 161 12.44 15.10 10.07
C VAL A 161 12.63 14.11 8.92
N LYS A 162 13.68 14.31 8.10
CA LYS A 162 13.99 13.42 6.98
C LYS A 162 14.34 12.01 7.42
N SER A 163 15.22 11.87 8.41
CA SER A 163 15.62 10.54 8.90
C SER A 163 14.44 9.79 9.51
N PHE A 164 13.55 10.48 10.22
CA PHE A 164 12.33 9.90 10.77
C PHE A 164 11.37 9.44 9.66
N HIS A 165 11.09 10.30 8.68
CA HIS A 165 10.28 9.94 7.52
C HIS A 165 10.86 8.75 6.75
N LYS A 166 12.17 8.80 6.45
CA LYS A 166 12.84 7.73 5.71
C LYS A 166 12.75 6.40 6.44
N LYS A 167 12.91 6.40 7.77
CA LYS A 167 12.74 5.19 8.59
C LYS A 167 11.31 4.63 8.51
N ALA A 168 10.29 5.48 8.58
CA ALA A 168 8.89 5.05 8.44
C ALA A 168 8.60 4.54 7.02
N SER A 169 8.98 5.29 5.99
CA SER A 169 8.84 4.93 4.57
C SER A 169 9.49 3.59 4.24
N THR A 170 10.78 3.41 4.58
CA THR A 170 11.50 2.15 4.38
C THR A 170 10.85 0.97 5.09
N LYS A 171 10.35 1.16 6.32
CA LYS A 171 9.58 0.14 7.05
C LYS A 171 8.34 -0.28 6.27
N HIS A 172 7.56 0.68 5.76
CA HIS A 172 6.34 0.38 5.00
C HIS A 172 6.62 -0.26 3.64
N LEU A 173 7.58 0.25 2.88
CA LEU A 173 7.99 -0.32 1.58
C LEU A 173 8.48 -1.76 1.73
N THR A 174 9.27 -2.05 2.77
CA THR A 174 9.71 -3.42 3.07
C THR A 174 8.52 -4.33 3.33
N ARG A 175 7.54 -3.86 4.10
CA ARG A 175 6.33 -4.63 4.41
C ARG A 175 5.44 -4.84 3.19
N ILE A 176 5.27 -3.82 2.35
CA ILE A 176 4.55 -3.91 1.07
C ILE A 176 5.21 -4.97 0.17
N SER A 177 6.54 -4.96 0.08
CA SER A 177 7.28 -5.95 -0.72
C SER A 177 7.07 -7.38 -0.23
N ALA A 178 7.06 -7.58 1.10
CA ALA A 178 6.76 -8.89 1.69
C ALA A 178 5.34 -9.36 1.37
N LEU A 179 4.33 -8.52 1.64
CA LEU A 179 2.92 -8.83 1.35
C LEU A 179 2.67 -9.09 -0.14
N LYS A 180 3.35 -8.33 -1.01
CA LYS A 180 3.26 -8.53 -2.46
C LYS A 180 3.75 -9.92 -2.85
N LYS A 181 4.90 -10.36 -2.33
CA LYS A 181 5.45 -11.70 -2.61
C LYS A 181 4.54 -12.80 -2.09
N GLU A 182 3.97 -12.64 -0.90
CA GLU A 182 3.04 -13.62 -0.32
C GLU A 182 1.78 -13.78 -1.20
N ILE A 183 1.17 -12.66 -1.60
CA ILE A 183 -0.03 -12.68 -2.45
C ILE A 183 0.29 -13.18 -3.86
N GLU A 184 1.45 -12.83 -4.43
CA GLU A 184 1.91 -13.37 -5.72
C GLU A 184 2.09 -14.88 -5.65
N SER A 185 2.78 -15.39 -4.63
CA SER A 185 2.96 -16.82 -4.41
C SER A 185 1.63 -17.55 -4.28
N LEU A 186 0.68 -16.96 -3.55
CA LEU A 186 -0.63 -17.56 -3.33
C LEU A 186 -1.47 -17.60 -4.62
N ARG A 187 -1.49 -16.49 -5.36
CA ARG A 187 -2.16 -16.40 -6.66
C ARG A 187 -1.58 -17.43 -7.65
N ASP A 188 -0.26 -17.53 -7.71
CA ASP A 188 0.42 -18.42 -8.64
C ASP A 188 0.20 -19.89 -8.26
N GLY A 189 0.21 -20.21 -6.96
CA GLY A 189 -0.19 -21.51 -6.43
C GLY A 189 -1.61 -21.90 -6.83
N LEU A 190 -2.56 -20.97 -6.71
CA LEU A 190 -3.95 -21.18 -7.10
C LEU A 190 -4.09 -21.44 -8.61
N PHE A 191 -3.41 -20.66 -9.46
CA PHE A 191 -3.45 -20.87 -10.91
C PHE A 191 -2.86 -22.20 -11.34
N ASN A 192 -1.77 -22.62 -10.71
CA ASN A 192 -1.16 -23.92 -10.97
C ASN A 192 -2.12 -25.06 -10.58
N ALA A 193 -2.75 -24.96 -9.41
CA ALA A 193 -3.69 -25.96 -8.94
C ALA A 193 -4.94 -26.05 -9.85
N GLN A 194 -5.49 -24.91 -10.28
CA GLN A 194 -6.58 -24.85 -11.24
C GLN A 194 -6.19 -25.47 -12.59
N SER A 195 -4.99 -25.19 -13.09
CA SER A 195 -4.49 -25.75 -14.36
C SER A 195 -4.37 -27.27 -14.32
N VAL A 196 -3.83 -27.83 -13.23
CA VAL A 196 -3.74 -29.30 -13.03
C VAL A 196 -5.11 -29.94 -13.05
N LYS A 197 -6.08 -29.31 -12.41
CA LYS A 197 -7.46 -29.78 -12.33
C LYS A 197 -8.19 -29.69 -13.66
N GLU A 198 -8.03 -28.60 -14.40
CA GLU A 198 -8.56 -28.48 -15.77
C GLU A 198 -8.00 -29.58 -16.69
N ALA A 199 -6.71 -29.90 -16.53
CA ALA A 199 -6.11 -31.04 -17.24
C ALA A 199 -6.70 -32.39 -16.81
N GLN A 200 -6.98 -32.60 -15.51
CA GLN A 200 -7.66 -33.81 -15.03
C GLN A 200 -9.09 -33.92 -15.61
N LYS A 201 -9.87 -32.84 -15.58
CA LYS A 201 -11.22 -32.79 -16.17
C LYS A 201 -11.19 -33.09 -17.67
N SER A 202 -10.22 -32.54 -18.40
CA SER A 202 -10.03 -32.84 -19.83
C SER A 202 -9.73 -34.33 -20.08
N ARG A 203 -8.91 -34.96 -19.23
CA ARG A 203 -8.64 -36.41 -19.30
C ARG A 203 -9.89 -37.25 -19.05
N GLU A 204 -10.71 -36.87 -18.08
CA GLU A 204 -11.98 -37.56 -17.80
C GLU A 204 -12.96 -37.42 -18.96
N LEU A 205 -13.13 -36.22 -19.51
CA LEU A 205 -13.94 -35.98 -20.70
C LEU A 205 -13.44 -36.81 -21.89
N ASN A 206 -12.13 -36.92 -22.08
CA ASN A 206 -11.56 -37.75 -23.14
C ASN A 206 -11.91 -39.24 -22.97
N LYS A 207 -11.88 -39.77 -21.74
CA LYS A 207 -12.31 -41.16 -21.46
C LYS A 207 -13.79 -41.35 -21.79
N ILE A 208 -14.65 -40.41 -21.39
CA ILE A 208 -16.09 -40.46 -21.70
C ILE A 208 -16.31 -40.45 -23.21
N MET A 209 -15.61 -39.57 -23.94
CA MET A 209 -15.69 -39.48 -25.39
C MET A 209 -15.22 -40.77 -26.08
N MET A 210 -14.17 -41.41 -25.56
CA MET A 210 -13.69 -42.69 -26.06
C MET A 210 -14.75 -43.79 -25.91
N VAL A 211 -15.35 -43.92 -24.72
CA VAL A 211 -16.42 -44.91 -24.47
C VAL A 211 -17.63 -44.64 -25.37
N PHE A 212 -18.06 -43.39 -25.46
CA PHE A 212 -19.16 -42.99 -26.34
C PHE A 212 -18.88 -43.32 -27.82
N THR A 213 -17.65 -43.09 -28.27
CA THR A 213 -17.23 -43.40 -29.64
C THR A 213 -17.26 -44.90 -29.90
N ILE A 214 -16.77 -45.72 -28.96
CA ILE A 214 -16.82 -47.19 -29.06
C ILE A 214 -18.27 -47.67 -29.15
N VAL A 215 -19.15 -47.19 -28.27
CA VAL A 215 -20.59 -47.53 -28.29
C VAL A 215 -21.21 -47.11 -29.62
N THR A 216 -20.94 -45.89 -30.10
CA THR A 216 -21.48 -45.40 -31.37
C THR A 216 -21.01 -46.26 -32.55
N ILE A 217 -19.72 -46.61 -32.64
CA ILE A 217 -19.18 -47.45 -33.71
C ILE A 217 -19.83 -48.84 -33.71
N LEU A 218 -20.07 -49.43 -32.54
CA LEU A 218 -20.67 -50.76 -32.43
C LEU A 218 -22.16 -50.77 -32.76
N PHE A 219 -22.92 -49.76 -32.32
CA PHE A 219 -24.39 -49.78 -32.40
C PHE A 219 -24.96 -49.01 -33.60
N LEU A 220 -24.24 -48.04 -34.17
CA LEU A 220 -24.74 -47.24 -35.30
C LEU A 220 -24.94 -48.09 -36.58
N PRO A 221 -23.99 -48.95 -37.01
CA PRO A 221 -24.19 -49.76 -38.22
C PRO A 221 -25.34 -50.77 -38.10
N PRO A 222 -25.45 -51.59 -37.04
CA PRO A 222 -26.59 -52.50 -36.87
C PRO A 222 -27.93 -51.78 -36.77
N SER A 223 -27.98 -50.62 -36.12
CA SER A 223 -29.21 -49.83 -36.00
C SER A 223 -29.67 -49.29 -37.37
N PHE A 224 -28.73 -48.81 -38.20
CA PHE A 224 -29.03 -48.37 -39.56
C PHE A 224 -29.57 -49.53 -40.42
N VAL A 225 -28.97 -50.70 -40.29
CA VAL A 225 -29.43 -51.93 -40.95
C VAL A 225 -30.85 -52.28 -40.47
N ALA A 226 -31.09 -52.34 -39.16
CA ALA A 226 -32.39 -52.67 -38.59
C ALA A 226 -33.52 -51.73 -39.03
N VAL A 227 -33.23 -50.45 -39.26
CA VAL A 227 -34.22 -49.47 -39.76
C VAL A 227 -34.46 -49.62 -41.27
N SER A 228 -33.42 -49.92 -42.06
CA SER A 228 -33.53 -49.98 -43.53
C SER A 228 -34.20 -51.26 -44.06
N TYR A 229 -34.05 -52.39 -43.37
CA TYR A 229 -34.69 -53.65 -43.74
C TYR A 229 -36.24 -53.60 -43.81
N PRO A 230 -36.96 -53.08 -42.79
CA PRO A 230 -38.41 -52.99 -42.84
C PRO A 230 -38.93 -51.95 -43.85
N ILE A 231 -38.22 -50.84 -44.06
CA ILE A 231 -38.64 -49.80 -45.01
C ILE A 231 -38.63 -50.33 -46.46
N ARG A 232 -37.62 -51.11 -46.85
CA ARG A 232 -37.55 -51.72 -48.19
C ARG A 232 -38.63 -52.77 -48.46
N HIS A 233 -39.21 -53.36 -47.43
CA HIS A 233 -40.29 -54.32 -47.57
C HIS A 233 -41.68 -53.68 -47.70
N ILE A 234 -41.80 -52.35 -47.55
CA ILE A 234 -43.06 -51.60 -47.69
C ILE A 234 -43.20 -50.96 -49.09
N GLU A 235 -42.09 -50.80 -49.83
CA GLU A 235 -42.07 -50.20 -51.19
C GLU A 235 -41.97 -51.24 -52.34
N ALA A 236 -42.00 -52.54 -52.04
CA ALA A 236 -42.00 -53.64 -53.02
C ALA A 236 -43.34 -54.39 -53.01
#